data_AF-A0A1G8VCL7-F1
#
_entry.id   AF-A0A1G8VCL7-F1
#
_cell.length_a   1.000
_cell.length_b   1.000
_cell.length_c   1.000
_cell.angle_alpha   90.00
_cell.angle_beta   90.00
_cell.angle_gamma   90.00
#
_symmetry.space_group_name_H-M   'P 1'
#
loop_
_entity.id
_entity.type
_entity.pdbx_description
1 polymer ?
#
loop_
_entity_poly.entity_id
_entity_poly.type
_entity_poly.pdbx_seq_one_letter_code
_entity_poly.pdbx_strand_id
1 'polypeptide(L)'
;MLSSTLLDDWGLAPFNAEQRRDMLELLDDRYGQRSTIVTSQMPVDSWHELIGDPTLADAILDRLVHNAYRINLKGESMRKRAKKLMTLGTSD
;
A
#
# COMPACT_ATOMS: atom_id res chain seq x y z
N MET A 1 -11.61 -4.66 21.41
CA MET A 1 -11.69 -5.31 20.09
C MET A 1 -10.44 -4.92 19.31
N LEU A 2 -9.66 -5.88 18.83
CA LEU A 2 -8.51 -5.58 17.97
C LEU A 2 -9.04 -5.39 16.54
N SER A 3 -8.86 -4.19 15.96
CA SER A 3 -9.27 -3.88 14.59
C SER A 3 -8.06 -3.66 13.69
N SER A 4 -8.05 -4.31 12.53
CA SER A 4 -7.02 -4.13 11.49
C SER A 4 -7.54 -3.23 10.37
N THR A 5 -6.67 -2.43 9.78
CA THR A 5 -6.98 -1.58 8.61
C THR A 5 -6.18 -2.07 7.40
N LEU A 6 -6.83 -2.18 6.26
CA LEU A 6 -6.21 -2.47 4.97
C LEU A 6 -6.29 -1.23 4.08
N LEU A 7 -5.13 -0.74 3.65
CA LEU A 7 -5.01 0.30 2.65
C LEU A 7 -4.61 -0.36 1.34
N ASP A 8 -5.55 -0.45 0.41
CA ASP A 8 -5.31 -1.05 -0.89
C ASP A 8 -4.78 0.02 -1.87
N ASP A 9 -3.93 -0.39 -2.81
CA ASP A 9 -3.48 0.44 -3.93
C ASP A 9 -2.77 1.75 -3.53
N TRP A 10 -1.90 1.68 -2.53
CA TRP A 10 -1.10 2.82 -2.06
C TRP A 10 -0.23 3.40 -3.19
N GLY A 11 -0.33 4.72 -3.37
CA GLY A 11 0.56 5.45 -4.27
C GLY A 11 0.26 5.25 -5.76
N LEU A 12 -0.95 4.84 -6.13
CA LEU A 12 -1.39 4.85 -7.55
C LEU A 12 -1.30 6.24 -8.20
N ALA A 13 -1.43 7.30 -7.40
CA ALA A 13 -1.23 8.68 -7.81
C ALA A 13 -0.55 9.45 -6.66
N PRO A 14 0.12 10.58 -6.96
CA PRO A 14 0.64 11.47 -5.93
C PRO A 14 -0.49 11.95 -5.01
N PHE A 15 -0.19 12.02 -3.72
CA PHE A 15 -1.17 12.45 -2.72
C PHE A 15 -1.43 13.94 -2.89
N ASN A 16 -2.69 14.35 -2.82
CA ASN A 16 -3.03 15.76 -2.65
C ASN A 16 -2.81 16.19 -1.18
N ALA A 17 -2.82 17.49 -0.91
CA ALA A 17 -2.50 18.01 0.43
C ALA A 17 -3.42 17.50 1.55
N GLU A 18 -4.70 17.27 1.25
CA GLU A 18 -5.68 16.72 2.20
C GLU A 18 -5.37 15.26 2.51
N GLN A 19 -5.20 14.43 1.49
CA GLN A 19 -4.86 13.01 1.62
C GLN A 19 -3.59 12.79 2.46
N ARG A 20 -2.58 13.65 2.33
CA ARG A 20 -1.34 13.56 3.14
C ARG A 20 -1.63 13.78 4.63
N ARG A 21 -2.47 14.76 4.96
CA ARG A 21 -2.85 15.06 6.35
C ARG A 21 -3.71 13.94 6.94
N ASP A 22 -4.71 13.50 6.18
CA ASP A 22 -5.60 12.42 6.59
C ASP A 22 -4.82 11.11 6.83
N MET A 23 -3.83 10.82 5.97
CA MET A 23 -2.96 9.66 6.18
C MET A 23 -2.11 9.78 7.42
N LEU A 24 -1.55 10.97 7.71
CA LEU A 24 -0.79 11.15 8.93
C LEU A 24 -1.67 10.94 10.16
N GLU A 25 -2.86 11.55 10.21
CA GLU A 25 -3.81 11.38 11.32
C GLU A 25 -4.20 9.91 11.52
N LEU A 26 -4.61 9.24 10.44
CA LEU A 26 -4.97 7.82 10.48
C LEU A 26 -3.82 6.94 10.99
N LEU A 27 -2.59 7.21 10.55
CA LEU A 27 -1.44 6.40 10.93
C LEU A 27 -0.98 6.69 12.36
N ASP A 28 -1.11 7.93 12.82
CA ASP A 28 -0.78 8.31 14.20
C ASP A 28 -1.69 7.61 15.21
N ASP A 29 -3.00 7.60 14.94
CA ASP A 29 -4.00 6.89 15.76
C ASP A 29 -3.76 5.37 15.85
N ARG A 30 -3.07 4.80 14.87
CA ARG A 30 -2.81 3.35 14.78
C ARG A 30 -1.42 2.97 15.26
N TYR A 31 -0.48 3.91 15.26
CA TYR A 31 0.93 3.64 15.51
C TYR A 31 1.13 2.97 16.87
N GLY A 32 1.79 1.80 16.87
CA GLY A 32 2.05 1.00 18.08
C GLY A 32 0.82 0.37 18.74
N GLN A 33 -0.40 0.58 18.22
CA GLN A 33 -1.64 0.12 18.86
C GLN A 33 -2.40 -0.93 18.06
N ARG A 34 -2.41 -0.82 16.72
CA ARG A 34 -3.23 -1.66 15.83
C ARG A 34 -2.52 -1.98 14.52
N SER A 35 -2.76 -3.17 13.97
CA SER A 35 -2.12 -3.62 12.72
C SER A 35 -2.64 -2.87 11.49
N THR A 36 -1.75 -2.35 10.66
CA THR A 36 -2.07 -1.73 9.36
C THR A 36 -1.42 -2.55 8.26
N ILE A 37 -2.19 -2.92 7.24
CA ILE A 37 -1.71 -3.63 6.06
C ILE A 37 -1.83 -2.67 4.87
N VAL A 38 -0.78 -2.61 4.05
CA VAL A 38 -0.75 -1.77 2.86
C VAL A 38 -0.37 -2.63 1.66
N THR A 39 -1.10 -2.48 0.56
CA THR A 39 -0.70 -3.01 -0.75
C THR A 39 -0.25 -1.86 -1.63
N SER A 40 0.77 -2.08 -2.44
CA SER A 40 1.23 -1.07 -3.40
C SER A 40 1.85 -1.74 -4.60
N GLN A 41 1.65 -1.11 -5.76
CA GLN A 41 2.37 -1.43 -6.99
C GLN A 41 3.69 -0.66 -7.10
N MET A 42 3.90 0.34 -6.24
CA MET A 42 5.07 1.20 -6.23
C MET A 42 6.10 0.71 -5.20
N PRO A 43 7.40 0.73 -5.52
CA PRO A 43 8.43 0.41 -4.55
C PRO A 43 8.39 1.43 -3.39
N VAL A 44 8.66 0.97 -2.16
CA VAL A 44 8.63 1.82 -0.96
C VAL A 44 9.53 3.04 -1.10
N ASP A 45 10.66 2.91 -1.79
CA ASP A 45 11.62 3.98 -2.01
C ASP A 45 11.04 5.16 -2.83
N SER A 46 9.98 4.95 -3.61
CA SER A 46 9.28 6.03 -4.33
C SER A 46 8.16 6.68 -3.51
N TRP A 47 7.82 6.16 -2.33
CA TRP A 47 6.67 6.63 -1.57
C TRP A 47 6.88 8.04 -1.02
N HIS A 48 8.12 8.40 -0.68
CA HIS A 48 8.45 9.75 -0.21
C HIS A 48 8.07 10.81 -1.25
N GLU A 49 8.45 10.58 -2.52
CA GLU A 49 8.10 11.43 -3.64
C GLU A 49 6.58 11.46 -3.92
N LEU A 50 5.91 10.30 -3.83
CA LEU A 50 4.46 10.21 -4.02
C LEU A 50 3.67 10.99 -2.96
N ILE A 51 4.15 11.02 -1.72
CA ILE A 51 3.58 11.85 -0.66
C ILE A 51 3.89 13.32 -0.96
N GLY A 52 5.09 13.66 -1.44
CA GLY A 52 5.40 14.94 -2.07
C GLY A 52 5.51 16.15 -1.13
N ASP A 53 5.36 15.97 0.18
CA ASP A 53 5.75 16.93 1.20
C ASP A 53 6.81 16.25 2.09
N PRO A 54 8.06 16.73 2.15
CA PRO A 54 9.13 16.02 2.86
C PRO A 54 8.83 15.78 4.34
N THR A 55 8.24 16.77 5.01
CA THR A 55 7.94 16.70 6.44
C THR A 55 6.86 15.66 6.72
N LEU A 56 5.77 15.69 5.95
CA LEU A 56 4.69 14.70 6.08
C LEU A 56 5.14 13.32 5.62
N ALA A 57 5.96 13.25 4.57
CA ALA A 57 6.51 11.99 4.06
C ALA A 57 7.37 11.29 5.12
N ASP A 58 8.28 12.02 5.76
CA ASP A 58 9.09 11.48 6.85
C ASP A 58 8.21 10.97 8.00
N ALA A 59 7.23 11.77 8.43
CA ALA A 59 6.34 11.41 9.53
C ALA A 59 5.44 10.20 9.23
N ILE A 60 4.92 10.10 8.01
CA ILE A 60 4.09 8.98 7.53
C ILE A 60 4.93 7.71 7.40
N LEU A 61 6.10 7.79 6.75
CA LEU A 61 6.95 6.63 6.52
C LEU A 61 7.58 6.12 7.81
N ASP A 62 7.91 6.99 8.77
CA ASP A 62 8.37 6.56 10.09
C ASP A 62 7.30 5.68 10.79
N ARG A 63 6.04 6.09 10.75
CA ARG A 63 4.95 5.32 11.37
C ARG A 63 4.63 4.03 10.63
N LEU A 64 4.59 4.11 9.29
CA LEU A 64 4.08 3.03 8.46
C LEU A 64 5.15 2.01 8.08
N VAL A 65 6.39 2.45 7.85
CA VAL A 65 7.43 1.66 7.19
C VAL A 65 8.56 1.26 8.14
N HIS A 66 8.86 2.06 9.17
CA HIS A 66 9.99 1.79 10.08
C HIS A 66 9.92 0.39 10.71
N ASN A 67 8.74 -0.01 11.18
CA ASN A 67 8.50 -1.31 11.82
C ASN A 67 7.78 -2.31 10.90
N ALA A 68 7.72 -2.06 9.58
CA ALA A 68 6.93 -2.87 8.67
C ALA A 68 7.64 -4.18 8.27
N TYR A 69 6.86 -5.26 8.21
CA TYR A 69 7.23 -6.44 7.44
C TYR A 69 6.96 -6.17 5.95
N ARG A 70 8.02 -6.16 5.14
CA ARG A 70 7.91 -5.95 3.70
C ARG A 70 7.87 -7.28 2.96
N ILE A 71 6.80 -7.53 2.23
CA ILE A 71 6.63 -8.73 1.40
C ILE A 71 6.62 -8.31 -0.07
N ASN A 72 7.74 -8.55 -0.76
CA ASN A 72 7.85 -8.27 -2.19
C ASN A 72 7.25 -9.43 -2.99
N LEU A 73 6.08 -9.21 -3.56
CA LEU A 73 5.42 -10.19 -4.42
C LEU A 73 6.06 -10.22 -5.81
N LYS A 74 6.25 -11.42 -6.35
CA LYS A 74 6.81 -11.66 -7.70
C LYS A 74 5.92 -12.63 -8.46
N GLY A 75 6.02 -12.60 -9.78
CA GLY A 75 5.33 -13.54 -10.67
C GLY A 75 4.34 -12.85 -11.60
N GLU A 76 3.69 -13.66 -12.44
CA GLU A 76 2.71 -13.17 -13.40
C GLU A 76 1.39 -12.78 -12.74
N SER A 77 0.67 -11.86 -13.38
CA SER A 77 -0.68 -11.48 -12.95
C SER A 77 -1.59 -12.71 -12.86
N MET A 78 -2.19 -12.90 -11.69
CA MET A 78 -3.18 -13.95 -11.47
C MET A 78 -4.40 -13.80 -12.39
N ARG A 79 -4.72 -12.57 -12.82
CA ARG A 79 -5.77 -12.30 -13.82
C ARG A 79 -5.42 -12.89 -15.18
N LYS A 80 -4.15 -12.78 -15.61
CA LYS A 80 -3.67 -13.41 -16.86
C LYS A 80 -3.72 -14.93 -16.78
N ARG A 81 -3.31 -15.49 -15.64
CA ARG A 81 -3.36 -16.95 -15.39
C ARG A 81 -4.80 -17.48 -15.42
N ALA A 82 -5.75 -16.78 -14.80
CA ALA A 82 -7.17 -17.13 -14.85
C ALA A 82 -7.70 -17.12 -16.29
N LYS A 83 -7.38 -16.08 -17.07
CA LYS A 83 -7.75 -16.00 -18.50
C LYS A 83 -7.19 -17.18 -19.31
N LYS A 84 -5.92 -17.54 -19.10
CA LYS A 84 -5.28 -18.69 -19.78
C LYS A 84 -5.99 -20.01 -19.48
N LEU A 85 -6.38 -20.22 -18.23
CA LEU A 85 -7.14 -21.41 -17.81
C LEU A 85 -8.51 -21.47 -18.49
N MET A 86 -9.22 -20.33 -18.55
CA MET A 86 -10.52 -20.26 -19.22
C MET A 86 -10.42 -20.56 -20.72
N THR A 87 -9.41 -20.01 -21.42
CA THR A 87 -9.24 -20.25 -22.86
C THR A 87 -8.83 -21.68 -23.21
N LEU A 88 -8.10 -22.36 -22.32
CA LEU A 88 -7.74 -23.77 -22.49
C LEU A 88 -8.94 -24.71 -22.29
N GLY A 89 -9.91 -24.33 -21.45
CA GLY A 89 -11.13 -25.11 -21.20
C GLY A 89 -12.25 -24.92 -22.24
N THR A 90 -12.11 -23.97 -23.16
CA THR A 90 -13.07 -23.72 -24.27
C THR A 90 -12.56 -24.19 -25.63
N SER A 91 -11.46 -24.96 -25.65
CA SER A 91 -10.90 -25.55 -26.87
C SER A 91 -11.51 -26.95 -27.07
N ASP A 92 -12.81 -27.00 -27.35
CA ASP A 92 -13.51 -28.15 -27.95
C ASP A 92 -14.08 -27.72 -29.32
#